data_AF-X1L9N8-F1
#
_entry.id   AF-X1L9N8-F1
#
_cell.length_a   1.000
_cell.length_b   1.000
_cell.length_c   1.000
_cell.angle_alpha   90.00
_cell.angle_beta   90.00
_cell.angle_gamma   90.00
#
_symmetry.space_group_name_H-M   'P 1'
#
loop_
_entity.id
_entity.type
_entity.pdbx_description
1 polymer ?
#
loop_
_entity_poly.entity_id
_entity_poly.type
_entity_poly.pdbx_seq_one_letter_code
_entity_poly.pdbx_strand_id
1 'polypeptide(L)'
;MLEMTVDYAKERKQFDRPIGSFQVIQHYCANMATDVDGSRFSTYQAAWTLSEGLPCTKEVAIAKAWLSEACKRVTALAHQIHGAIGVTIDHDLQFYTRRANAAEATFGDADFYREIIAQEIRARHIHIINTTCPFVYRAQVAARRLAESGFFVIIYGDANHPEVRGILGWANGKGVATLDERVIAEFDHLPRHLGVL
;
A
#
# COMPACT_ATOMS: atom_id res chain seq x y z
N MET A 1 18.34 17.19 -4.98
CA MET A 1 18.61 15.79 -5.40
C MET A 1 18.62 15.65 -6.91
N LEU A 2 17.51 15.94 -7.63
CA LEU A 2 17.48 15.83 -9.10
C LEU A 2 18.61 16.59 -9.79
N GLU A 3 18.74 17.89 -9.55
CA GLU A 3 19.78 18.74 -10.18
C GLU A 3 21.19 18.21 -9.91
N MET A 4 21.54 18.02 -8.63
CA MET A 4 22.80 17.39 -8.21
C MET A 4 23.09 16.06 -8.91
N THR A 5 22.06 15.21 -9.09
CA THR A 5 22.20 13.91 -9.75
C THR A 5 22.43 14.07 -11.26
N VAL A 6 21.72 14.98 -11.90
CA VAL A 6 21.89 15.30 -13.31
C VAL A 6 23.28 15.88 -13.57
N ASP A 7 23.77 16.74 -12.69
CA ASP A 7 25.10 17.32 -12.82
C ASP A 7 26.20 16.28 -12.60
N TYR A 8 26.07 15.43 -11.58
CA TYR A 8 26.96 14.26 -11.42
C TYR A 8 26.98 13.37 -12.68
N ALA A 9 25.81 13.13 -13.29
CA ALA A 9 25.72 12.31 -14.50
C ALA A 9 26.42 12.94 -15.72
N LYS A 10 26.49 14.27 -15.80
CA LYS A 10 27.21 14.98 -16.86
C LYS A 10 28.72 14.96 -16.67
N GLU A 11 29.19 14.93 -15.42
CA GLU A 11 30.62 15.00 -15.09
C GLU A 11 31.28 13.62 -15.01
N ARG A 12 30.60 12.64 -14.41
CA ARG A 12 31.14 11.30 -14.20
C ARG A 12 31.33 10.58 -15.54
N LYS A 13 32.58 10.19 -15.85
CA LYS A 13 32.92 9.43 -17.06
C LYS A 13 33.12 7.95 -16.79
N GLN A 14 32.52 7.10 -17.61
CA GLN A 14 32.81 5.67 -17.72
C GLN A 14 32.67 5.23 -19.18
N PHE A 15 33.47 4.24 -19.59
CA PHE A 15 33.54 3.81 -20.99
C PHE A 15 33.78 5.01 -21.93
N ASP A 16 34.74 5.87 -21.54
CA ASP A 16 35.21 7.05 -22.28
C ASP A 16 34.18 8.15 -22.57
N ARG A 17 33.03 8.14 -21.89
CA ARG A 17 32.01 9.19 -22.03
C ARG A 17 31.27 9.48 -20.71
N PRO A 18 30.61 10.65 -20.58
CA PRO A 18 29.74 10.94 -19.45
C PRO A 18 28.65 9.88 -19.27
N ILE A 19 28.35 9.49 -18.03
CA ILE A 19 27.32 8.48 -17.77
C ILE A 19 25.91 8.96 -18.18
N GLY A 20 25.67 10.27 -18.19
CA GLY A 20 24.42 10.86 -18.68
C GLY A 20 24.17 10.66 -20.20
N SER A 21 25.17 10.16 -20.94
CA SER A 21 24.99 9.79 -22.36
C SER A 21 24.36 8.41 -22.56
N PHE A 22 24.32 7.55 -21.52
CA PHE A 22 23.65 6.26 -21.60
C PHE A 22 22.14 6.43 -21.46
N GLN A 23 21.37 5.81 -22.37
CA GLN A 23 19.91 5.91 -22.40
C GLN A 23 19.23 5.54 -21.07
N VAL A 24 19.75 4.54 -20.36
CA VAL A 24 19.23 4.13 -19.05
C VAL A 24 19.33 5.27 -18.02
N ILE A 25 20.45 5.99 -18.01
CA ILE A 25 20.65 7.12 -17.08
C ILE A 25 19.73 8.28 -17.47
N GLN A 26 19.53 8.52 -18.76
CA GLN A 26 18.57 9.53 -19.24
C GLN A 26 17.14 9.20 -18.80
N HIS A 27 16.72 7.94 -18.91
CA HIS A 27 15.41 7.49 -18.43
C HIS A 27 15.26 7.64 -16.92
N TYR A 28 16.31 7.35 -16.15
CA TYR A 28 16.29 7.60 -14.70
C TYR A 28 16.13 9.08 -14.38
N CYS A 29 16.90 9.96 -15.03
CA CYS A 29 16.75 11.41 -14.86
C CYS A 29 15.35 11.90 -15.27
N ALA A 30 14.78 11.37 -16.35
CA ALA A 30 13.43 11.71 -16.79
C ALA A 30 12.37 11.29 -15.76
N ASN A 31 12.45 10.05 -15.26
CA ASN A 31 11.55 9.57 -14.20
C ASN A 31 11.65 10.40 -12.93
N MET A 32 12.88 10.73 -12.50
CA MET A 32 13.10 11.61 -11.34
C MET A 32 12.49 13.00 -11.56
N ALA A 33 12.63 13.57 -12.76
CA ALA A 33 12.05 14.86 -13.10
C ALA A 33 10.51 14.82 -13.05
N THR A 34 9.90 13.79 -13.64
CA THR A 34 8.44 13.59 -13.58
C THR A 34 7.93 13.47 -12.13
N ASP A 35 8.64 12.73 -11.28
CA ASP A 35 8.27 12.58 -9.87
C ASP A 35 8.40 13.90 -9.09
N VAL A 36 9.47 14.66 -9.32
CA VAL A 36 9.70 15.97 -8.67
C VAL A 36 8.67 17.00 -9.11
N ASP A 37 8.39 17.10 -10.41
CA ASP A 37 7.42 18.06 -10.93
C ASP A 37 6.00 17.69 -10.50
N GLY A 38 5.62 16.41 -10.61
CA GLY A 38 4.32 15.94 -10.11
C GLY A 38 4.14 16.24 -8.62
N SER A 39 5.18 16.03 -7.82
CA SER A 39 5.18 16.37 -6.39
C SER A 39 5.00 17.88 -6.17
N ARG A 40 5.69 18.72 -6.94
CA ARG A 40 5.56 20.17 -6.85
C ARG A 40 4.13 20.63 -7.17
N PHE A 41 3.56 20.12 -8.27
CA PHE A 41 2.19 20.46 -8.68
C PHE A 41 1.16 20.08 -7.61
N SER A 42 1.19 18.84 -7.12
CA SER A 42 0.24 18.39 -6.08
C SER A 42 0.39 19.19 -4.78
N THR A 43 1.62 19.51 -4.39
CA THR A 43 1.88 20.32 -3.18
C THR A 43 1.36 21.73 -3.33
N TYR A 44 1.60 22.39 -4.46
CA TYR A 44 1.12 23.75 -4.71
C TYR A 44 -0.40 23.81 -4.87
N GLN A 45 -1.01 22.79 -5.49
CA GLN A 45 -2.47 22.69 -5.51
C GLN A 45 -3.03 22.62 -4.08
N ALA A 46 -2.50 21.75 -3.23
CA ALA A 46 -2.94 21.63 -1.84
C ALA A 46 -2.74 22.95 -1.05
N ALA A 47 -1.58 23.59 -1.21
CA ALA A 47 -1.27 24.85 -0.56
C ALA A 47 -2.18 25.99 -1.02
N TRP A 48 -2.49 26.06 -2.31
CA TRP A 48 -3.40 27.05 -2.88
C TRP A 48 -4.84 26.82 -2.41
N THR A 49 -5.35 25.59 -2.44
CA THR A 49 -6.69 25.28 -1.93
C THR A 49 -6.82 25.65 -0.45
N LEU A 50 -5.77 25.41 0.34
CA LEU A 50 -5.69 25.84 1.74
C LEU A 50 -5.69 27.38 1.88
N SER A 51 -4.93 28.10 1.05
CA SER A 51 -4.86 29.57 1.12
C SER A 51 -6.17 30.25 0.75
N GLU A 52 -6.95 29.64 -0.15
CA GLU A 52 -8.28 30.13 -0.53
C GLU A 52 -9.38 29.77 0.50
N GLY A 53 -9.04 29.08 1.59
CA GLY A 53 -10.01 28.65 2.60
C GLY A 53 -10.99 27.58 2.09
N LEU A 54 -10.65 26.91 0.99
CA LEU A 54 -11.47 25.85 0.41
C LEU A 54 -11.24 24.52 1.16
N PRO A 55 -12.23 23.61 1.18
CA PRO A 55 -12.03 22.26 1.71
C PRO A 55 -10.85 21.57 0.99
N CYS A 56 -9.79 21.25 1.73
CA CYS A 56 -8.52 20.78 1.17
C CYS A 56 -8.03 19.44 1.73
N THR A 57 -8.81 18.75 2.57
CA THR A 57 -8.43 17.47 3.21
C THR A 57 -7.93 16.46 2.17
N LYS A 58 -8.68 16.29 1.09
CA LYS A 58 -8.36 15.37 0.00
C LYS A 58 -7.11 15.81 -0.76
N GLU A 59 -6.97 17.09 -1.09
CA GLU A 59 -5.83 17.65 -1.83
C GLU A 59 -4.53 17.52 -1.02
N VAL A 60 -4.56 17.81 0.28
CA VAL A 60 -3.43 17.61 1.21
C VAL A 60 -3.07 16.12 1.30
N ALA A 61 -4.08 15.25 1.41
CA ALA A 61 -3.86 13.81 1.48
C ALA A 61 -3.23 13.25 0.19
N ILE A 62 -3.72 13.67 -0.98
CA ILE A 62 -3.15 13.32 -2.30
C ILE A 62 -1.69 13.74 -2.37
N ALA A 63 -1.39 14.99 -2.01
CA ALA A 63 -0.02 15.49 -2.04
C ALA A 63 0.88 14.66 -1.12
N LYS A 64 0.50 14.47 0.15
CA LYS A 64 1.34 13.73 1.11
C LYS A 64 1.51 12.26 0.75
N ALA A 65 0.47 11.59 0.24
CA ALA A 65 0.58 10.21 -0.24
C ALA A 65 1.54 10.10 -1.43
N TRP A 66 1.37 10.94 -2.45
CA TRP A 66 2.23 10.95 -3.63
C TRP A 66 3.69 11.25 -3.29
N LEU A 67 3.94 12.31 -2.53
CA LEU A 67 5.30 12.74 -2.17
C LEU A 67 6.04 11.66 -1.36
N SER A 68 5.34 10.96 -0.46
CA SER A 68 5.95 9.92 0.37
C SER A 68 6.50 8.76 -0.47
N GLU A 69 5.89 8.45 -1.61
CA GLU A 69 6.41 7.44 -2.54
C GLU A 69 7.40 8.01 -3.56
N ALA A 70 7.11 9.20 -4.09
CA ALA A 70 7.97 9.86 -5.07
C ALA A 70 9.37 10.12 -4.48
N CYS A 71 9.45 10.55 -3.22
CA CYS A 71 10.73 10.71 -2.51
C CYS A 71 11.56 9.42 -2.51
N LYS A 72 10.94 8.26 -2.24
CA LYS A 72 11.66 6.96 -2.27
C LYS A 72 12.22 6.67 -3.65
N ARG A 73 11.41 6.84 -4.70
CA ARG A 73 11.83 6.60 -6.09
C ARG A 73 12.96 7.52 -6.50
N VAL A 74 12.84 8.82 -6.24
CA VAL A 74 13.86 9.82 -6.56
C VAL A 74 15.15 9.54 -5.81
N THR A 75 15.09 9.23 -4.52
CA THR A 75 16.27 8.89 -3.72
C THR A 75 16.93 7.61 -4.20
N ALA A 76 16.16 6.57 -4.51
CA ALA A 76 16.71 5.30 -5.03
C ALA A 76 17.44 5.49 -6.36
N LEU A 77 16.83 6.20 -7.32
CA LEU A 77 17.44 6.49 -8.62
C LEU A 77 18.68 7.38 -8.47
N ALA A 78 18.66 8.36 -7.56
CA ALA A 78 19.82 9.17 -7.27
C ALA A 78 21.01 8.32 -6.78
N HIS A 79 20.78 7.41 -5.82
CA HIS A 79 21.82 6.49 -5.35
C HIS A 79 22.32 5.56 -6.47
N GLN A 80 21.42 5.09 -7.32
CA GLN A 80 21.79 4.23 -8.43
C GLN A 80 22.71 4.95 -9.45
N ILE A 81 22.46 6.24 -9.71
CA ILE A 81 23.29 7.05 -10.61
C ILE A 81 24.65 7.39 -9.97
N HIS A 82 24.69 7.70 -8.67
CA HIS A 82 25.95 8.02 -7.98
C HIS A 82 26.79 6.77 -7.68
N GLY A 83 26.16 5.60 -7.49
CA GLY A 83 26.82 4.40 -7.02
C GLY A 83 27.37 4.57 -5.60
N ALA A 84 28.54 3.99 -5.33
CA ALA A 84 29.11 3.94 -3.98
C ALA A 84 29.36 5.33 -3.37
N ILE A 85 29.72 6.35 -4.16
CA ILE A 85 29.96 7.69 -3.62
C ILE A 85 28.71 8.30 -2.99
N GLY A 86 27.51 7.92 -3.47
CA GLY A 86 26.24 8.43 -2.98
C GLY A 86 25.94 8.07 -1.52
N VAL A 87 26.59 7.03 -0.99
CA VAL A 87 26.42 6.57 0.39
C VAL A 87 27.57 6.98 1.32
N THR A 88 28.63 7.61 0.81
CA THR A 88 29.74 8.08 1.64
C THR A 88 29.49 9.49 2.17
N ILE A 89 30.31 9.90 3.14
CA ILE A 89 30.28 11.27 3.70
C ILE A 89 30.89 12.30 2.75
N ASP A 90 31.58 11.86 1.70
CA ASP A 90 32.26 12.73 0.73
C ASP A 90 31.29 13.33 -0.29
N HIS A 91 30.01 12.94 -0.25
CA HIS A 91 28.96 13.45 -1.12
C HIS A 91 27.69 13.78 -0.34
N ASP A 92 27.06 14.90 -0.70
CA ASP A 92 25.92 15.43 0.07
C ASP A 92 24.62 14.62 -0.10
N LEU A 93 24.57 13.67 -1.02
CA LEU A 93 23.38 12.87 -1.31
C LEU A 93 22.82 12.17 -0.07
N GLN A 94 23.70 11.69 0.83
CA GLN A 94 23.27 11.03 2.07
C GLN A 94 22.49 11.98 3.00
N PHE A 95 22.81 13.29 3.01
CA PHE A 95 22.05 14.26 3.82
C PHE A 95 20.60 14.37 3.33
N TYR A 96 20.40 14.48 2.02
CA TYR A 96 19.05 14.57 1.45
C TYR A 96 18.27 13.27 1.58
N THR A 97 18.94 12.12 1.48
CA THR A 97 18.34 10.79 1.72
C THR A 97 17.78 10.69 3.13
N ARG A 98 18.58 11.07 4.15
CA ARG A 98 18.14 11.03 5.55
C ARG A 98 16.97 11.97 5.81
N ARG A 99 16.96 13.16 5.19
CA ARG A 99 15.85 14.11 5.30
C ARG A 99 14.60 13.59 4.61
N ALA A 100 14.72 12.96 3.45
CA ALA A 100 13.59 12.35 2.74
C ALA A 100 12.95 11.24 3.59
N ASN A 101 13.76 10.35 4.17
CA ASN A 101 13.27 9.29 5.05
C ASN A 101 12.58 9.84 6.31
N ALA A 102 13.13 10.90 6.91
CA ALA A 102 12.48 11.56 8.05
C ALA A 102 11.13 12.19 7.64
N ALA A 103 11.08 12.91 6.52
CA ALA A 103 9.86 13.56 6.03
C ALA A 103 8.77 12.56 5.64
N GLU A 104 9.15 11.39 5.12
CA GLU A 104 8.23 10.30 4.84
C GLU A 104 7.50 9.83 6.11
N ALA A 105 8.26 9.57 7.19
CA ALA A 105 7.72 9.06 8.45
C ALA A 105 6.95 10.11 9.26
N THR A 106 7.05 11.39 8.91
CA THR A 106 6.41 12.47 9.66
C THR A 106 4.96 12.68 9.19
N PHE A 107 4.05 12.90 10.15
CA PHE A 107 2.62 13.19 9.94
C PHE A 107 1.80 12.07 9.29
N GLY A 108 2.33 10.85 9.21
CA GLY A 108 1.68 9.71 8.58
C GLY A 108 2.29 9.34 7.22
N ASP A 109 2.20 8.06 6.89
CA ASP A 109 2.76 7.48 5.68
C ASP A 109 1.78 7.51 4.49
N ALA A 110 2.20 6.98 3.34
CA ALA A 110 1.38 6.98 2.14
C ALA A 110 0.05 6.23 2.31
N ASP A 111 0.04 5.12 3.05
CA ASP A 111 -1.15 4.29 3.23
C ASP A 111 -2.18 4.95 4.13
N PHE A 112 -1.72 5.61 5.20
CA PHE A 112 -2.56 6.44 6.04
C PHE A 112 -3.31 7.51 5.23
N TYR A 113 -2.61 8.23 4.36
CA TYR A 113 -3.23 9.26 3.53
C TYR A 113 -4.07 8.70 2.38
N ARG A 114 -3.75 7.52 1.84
CA ARG A 114 -4.63 6.82 0.88
C ARG A 114 -5.96 6.45 1.48
N GLU A 115 -6.00 6.04 2.74
CA GLU A 115 -7.26 5.76 3.43
C GLU A 115 -8.09 7.03 3.61
N ILE A 116 -7.47 8.17 3.94
CA ILE A 116 -8.16 9.47 3.96
C ILE A 116 -8.74 9.81 2.58
N ILE A 117 -7.97 9.63 1.51
CA ILE A 117 -8.45 9.85 0.14
C ILE A 117 -9.65 8.95 -0.16
N ALA A 118 -9.59 7.66 0.21
CA ALA A 118 -10.69 6.73 0.02
C ALA A 118 -11.95 7.15 0.80
N GLN A 119 -11.80 7.67 2.02
CA GLN A 119 -12.90 8.23 2.81
C GLN A 119 -13.53 9.46 2.13
N GLU A 120 -12.72 10.40 1.67
CA GLU A 120 -13.17 11.60 0.94
C GLU A 120 -13.89 11.25 -0.37
N ILE A 121 -13.39 10.24 -1.09
CA ILE A 121 -14.04 9.72 -2.31
C ILE A 121 -15.38 9.07 -1.99
N ARG A 122 -15.45 8.24 -0.93
CA ARG A 122 -16.71 7.60 -0.48
C ARG A 122 -17.75 8.63 -0.05
N ALA A 123 -17.33 9.69 0.66
CA ALA A 123 -18.20 10.78 1.07
C ALA A 123 -18.81 11.54 -0.13
N ARG A 124 -18.11 11.56 -1.28
CA ARG A 124 -18.56 12.19 -2.53
C ARG A 124 -19.41 11.28 -3.44
N HIS A 125 -20.07 10.26 -2.87
CA HIS A 125 -21.07 9.39 -3.51
C HIS A 125 -20.54 8.30 -4.47
N ILE A 126 -19.25 7.95 -4.42
CA ILE A 126 -18.77 6.72 -5.07
C ILE A 126 -19.02 5.56 -4.10
N HIS A 127 -20.09 4.79 -4.33
CA HIS A 127 -20.30 3.50 -3.69
C HIS A 127 -19.21 2.53 -4.17
N ILE A 128 -18.12 2.42 -3.42
CA ILE A 128 -17.17 1.32 -3.59
C ILE A 128 -17.90 0.06 -3.14
N ILE A 129 -18.40 -0.71 -4.11
CA ILE A 129 -18.95 -2.04 -3.86
C ILE A 129 -17.77 -2.92 -3.47
N ASN A 130 -17.69 -3.25 -2.18
CA ASN A 130 -16.82 -4.32 -1.71
C ASN A 130 -17.18 -5.58 -2.51
N THR A 131 -16.26 -6.06 -3.34
CA THR A 131 -16.47 -7.26 -4.18
C THR A 131 -16.56 -8.54 -3.35
N THR A 132 -16.28 -8.46 -2.04
CA THR A 132 -16.69 -9.50 -1.10
C THR A 132 -18.19 -9.39 -0.92
N CYS A 133 -18.93 -10.39 -1.42
CA CYS A 133 -20.35 -10.52 -1.20
C CYS A 133 -20.69 -10.27 0.29
N PRO A 134 -21.60 -9.33 0.64
CA PRO A 134 -21.93 -9.03 2.03
C PRO A 134 -22.36 -10.26 2.84
N PHE A 135 -22.92 -11.27 2.17
CA PHE A 135 -23.26 -12.55 2.76
C PHE A 135 -22.01 -13.33 3.22
N VAL A 136 -20.96 -13.35 2.41
CA VAL A 136 -19.69 -14.04 2.74
C VAL A 136 -18.99 -13.37 3.92
N TYR A 137 -18.93 -12.04 3.94
CA TYR A 137 -18.34 -11.31 5.07
C TYR A 137 -19.13 -11.51 6.37
N ARG A 138 -20.48 -11.53 6.31
CA ARG A 138 -21.31 -11.85 7.47
C ARG A 138 -21.06 -13.26 7.99
N ALA A 139 -20.95 -14.24 7.09
CA ALA A 139 -20.65 -15.62 7.45
C ALA A 139 -19.24 -15.76 8.05
N GLN A 140 -18.22 -15.07 7.52
CA GLN A 140 -16.87 -15.00 8.09
C GLN A 140 -16.87 -14.47 9.53
N VAL A 141 -17.55 -13.35 9.77
CA VAL A 141 -17.66 -12.77 11.12
C VAL A 141 -18.42 -13.69 12.08
N ALA A 142 -19.48 -14.35 11.60
CA ALA A 142 -20.23 -15.31 12.40
C ALA A 142 -19.38 -16.55 12.75
N ALA A 143 -18.62 -17.09 11.79
CA ALA A 143 -17.72 -18.22 11.99
C ALA A 143 -16.66 -17.91 13.04
N ARG A 144 -16.05 -16.73 12.96
CA ARG A 144 -15.09 -16.25 13.96
C ARG A 144 -15.71 -16.13 15.35
N ARG A 145 -16.88 -15.50 15.46
CA ARG A 145 -17.57 -15.33 16.76
C ARG A 145 -17.94 -16.67 17.40
N LEU A 146 -18.44 -17.62 16.60
CA LEU A 146 -18.78 -18.95 17.07
C LEU A 146 -17.51 -19.69 17.56
N ALA A 147 -16.43 -19.65 16.79
CA ALA A 147 -15.16 -20.29 17.15
C ALA A 147 -14.51 -19.68 18.41
N GLU A 148 -14.55 -18.34 18.55
CA GLU A 148 -14.11 -17.61 19.74
C GLU A 148 -14.99 -17.94 20.97
N SER A 149 -16.28 -18.20 20.76
CA SER A 149 -17.22 -18.60 21.82
C SER A 149 -17.12 -20.10 22.16
N GLY A 150 -16.18 -20.84 21.57
CA GLY A 150 -15.94 -22.26 21.86
C GLY A 150 -16.83 -23.23 21.09
N PHE A 151 -17.59 -22.77 20.09
CA PHE A 151 -18.35 -23.65 19.20
C PHE A 151 -17.43 -24.29 18.17
N PHE A 152 -17.75 -25.53 17.80
CA PHE A 152 -17.26 -26.12 16.57
C PHE A 152 -18.18 -25.68 15.42
N VAL A 153 -17.60 -25.07 14.39
CA VAL A 153 -18.36 -24.40 13.32
C VAL A 153 -18.51 -25.32 12.13
N ILE A 154 -19.74 -25.66 11.78
CA ILE A 154 -20.07 -26.35 10.54
C ILE A 154 -20.52 -25.31 9.52
N ILE A 155 -19.87 -25.29 8.37
CA ILE A 155 -20.24 -24.44 7.24
C ILE A 155 -20.88 -25.34 6.20
N TYR A 156 -22.18 -25.17 5.97
CA TYR A 156 -22.90 -25.96 4.98
C TYR A 156 -22.65 -25.39 3.58
N GLY A 157 -21.71 -25.99 2.85
CA GLY A 157 -21.27 -25.47 1.57
C GLY A 157 -20.15 -26.29 0.95
N ASP A 158 -19.94 -26.09 -0.36
CA ASP A 158 -18.85 -26.77 -1.08
C ASP A 158 -17.49 -26.31 -0.53
N ALA A 159 -16.75 -27.23 0.09
CA ALA A 159 -15.42 -26.99 0.66
C ALA A 159 -14.39 -26.53 -0.39
N ASN A 160 -14.66 -26.73 -1.68
CA ASN A 160 -13.81 -26.26 -2.77
C ASN A 160 -14.14 -24.85 -3.25
N HIS A 161 -15.29 -24.29 -2.87
CA HIS A 161 -15.67 -22.94 -3.25
C HIS A 161 -14.80 -21.89 -2.54
N PRO A 162 -14.23 -20.89 -3.25
CA PRO A 162 -13.34 -19.89 -2.65
C PRO A 162 -13.95 -19.14 -1.46
N GLU A 163 -15.25 -18.85 -1.52
CA GLU A 163 -15.96 -18.16 -0.45
C GLU A 163 -16.09 -19.01 0.82
N VAL A 164 -16.37 -20.31 0.67
CA VAL A 164 -16.50 -21.27 1.78
C VAL A 164 -15.13 -21.50 2.43
N ARG A 165 -14.06 -21.62 1.63
CA ARG A 165 -12.68 -21.68 2.15
C ARG A 165 -12.31 -20.42 2.94
N GLY A 166 -12.75 -19.26 2.46
CA GLY A 166 -12.58 -18.00 3.17
C GLY A 166 -13.28 -17.99 4.54
N ILE A 167 -14.51 -18.49 4.62
CA ILE A 167 -15.27 -18.60 5.90
C ILE A 167 -14.60 -19.61 6.84
N LEU A 168 -14.16 -20.76 6.32
CA LEU A 168 -13.47 -21.79 7.11
C LEU A 168 -12.17 -21.28 7.73
N GLY A 169 -11.41 -20.45 7.00
CA GLY A 169 -10.21 -19.81 7.53
C GLY A 169 -10.47 -18.95 8.78
N TRP A 170 -11.67 -18.36 8.89
CA TRP A 170 -12.07 -17.54 10.03
C TRP A 170 -12.54 -18.36 11.24
N ALA A 171 -12.80 -19.66 11.07
CA ALA A 171 -13.08 -20.59 12.17
C ALA A 171 -11.81 -21.04 12.91
N ASN A 172 -10.62 -20.60 12.49
CA ASN A 172 -9.33 -20.83 13.16
C ASN A 172 -9.06 -22.32 13.52
N GLY A 173 -9.31 -23.21 12.56
CA GLY A 173 -9.12 -24.67 12.73
C GLY A 173 -10.22 -25.38 13.53
N LYS A 174 -11.24 -24.66 14.02
CA LYS A 174 -12.38 -25.21 14.76
C LYS A 174 -13.64 -25.34 13.91
N GLY A 175 -13.49 -25.78 12.68
CA GLY A 175 -14.64 -25.96 11.81
C GLY A 175 -14.40 -26.87 10.62
N VAL A 176 -15.50 -27.25 9.98
CA VAL A 176 -15.53 -28.08 8.78
C VAL A 176 -16.50 -27.47 7.77
N ALA A 177 -16.21 -27.63 6.48
CA ALA A 177 -17.13 -27.31 5.40
C ALA A 177 -17.60 -28.60 4.73
N THR A 178 -18.91 -28.80 4.60
CA THR A 178 -19.49 -29.99 3.96
C THR A 178 -20.83 -29.67 3.32
N LEU A 179 -21.15 -30.35 2.22
CA LEU A 179 -22.51 -30.43 1.66
C LEU A 179 -23.23 -31.73 2.08
N ASP A 180 -22.50 -32.65 2.69
CA ASP A 180 -23.02 -33.94 3.14
C ASP A 180 -23.20 -33.92 4.66
N GLU A 181 -24.45 -34.07 5.09
CA GLU A 181 -24.87 -34.16 6.48
C GLU A 181 -24.35 -35.42 7.19
N ARG A 182 -23.96 -36.46 6.44
CA ARG A 182 -23.43 -37.73 6.98
C ARG A 182 -22.04 -37.57 7.59
N VAL A 183 -21.26 -36.60 7.11
CA VAL A 183 -19.94 -36.24 7.66
C VAL A 183 -20.05 -35.82 9.13
N ILE A 184 -21.21 -35.29 9.54
CA ILE A 184 -21.46 -34.90 10.93
C ILE A 184 -21.68 -36.14 11.82
N ALA A 185 -22.26 -37.21 11.26
CA ALA A 185 -22.52 -38.46 11.97
C ALA A 185 -21.25 -39.32 12.16
N GLU A 186 -20.19 -39.04 11.40
CA GLU A 186 -18.91 -39.74 11.48
C GLU A 186 -17.94 -39.15 12.54
N PHE A 187 -18.31 -38.05 13.20
CA PHE A 187 -17.50 -37.51 14.30
C PHE A 187 -17.55 -38.44 15.53
N ASP A 188 -16.43 -39.11 15.82
CA ASP A 188 -16.26 -40.02 16.97
C ASP A 188 -16.73 -39.41 18.30
N HIS A 189 -16.55 -38.09 18.47
CA HIS A 189 -17.02 -37.31 19.60
C HIS A 189 -17.65 -36.00 19.11
N LEU A 190 -18.99 -35.93 19.17
CA LEU A 190 -19.72 -34.71 18.85
C LEU A 190 -19.34 -33.58 19.83
N PRO A 191 -18.91 -32.41 19.34
CA PRO A 191 -18.63 -31.24 20.17
C PRO A 191 -19.88 -30.84 20.96
N ARG A 192 -19.69 -30.45 22.24
CA ARG A 192 -20.81 -30.03 23.11
C ARG A 192 -21.56 -28.78 22.61
N HIS A 193 -20.90 -27.97 21.78
CA HIS A 193 -21.43 -26.72 21.25
C HIS A 193 -21.19 -26.67 19.74
N LEU A 194 -22.27 -26.69 18.97
CA LEU A 194 -22.25 -26.71 17.51
C LEU A 194 -22.84 -25.41 16.96
N GLY A 195 -22.12 -24.74 16.08
CA GLY A 195 -22.63 -23.58 15.33
C GLY A 195 -22.70 -23.93 13.86
N VAL A 196 -23.87 -23.74 13.22
CA VAL A 196 -24.07 -24.04 11.80
C VAL A 196 -24.28 -22.74 11.03
N LEU A 197 -23.58 -22.60 9.92
CA LEU A 197 -23.63 -21.46 9.00
C LEU A 197 -23.97 -21.91 7.59
#